data_AF-A0A9E2YKN1-F1
#
_entry.id   AF-A0A9E2YKN1-F1
#
_cell.length_a   1.000
_cell.length_b   1.000
_cell.length_c   1.000
_cell.angle_alpha   90.00
_cell.angle_beta   90.00
_cell.angle_gamma   90.00
#
_symmetry.space_group_name_H-M   'P 1'
#
loop_
_entity.id
_entity.type
_entity.pdbx_description
1 polymer ?
#
loop_
_entity_poly.entity_id
_entity_poly.type
_entity_poly.pdbx_seq_one_letter_code
_entity_poly.pdbx_strand_id
1 'polypeptide(L)' 'QHSGVRTAIVVDVERIADACGFAVPYYELVDERPVLDAAHRKATDDKYASLLKRNRSSIDGLPALESDHPMPRRPA' A
#
# COMPACT_ATOMS: atom_id res chain seq x y z
N GLN A 1 -10.50 -14.99 4.29
CA GLN A 1 -10.10 -14.54 2.95
C GLN A 1 -10.18 -13.02 2.96
N HIS A 2 -9.07 -12.31 2.80
CA HIS A 2 -9.04 -10.84 2.83
C HIS A 2 -9.34 -10.28 1.44
N SER A 3 -10.09 -9.18 1.38
CA SER A 3 -10.52 -8.54 0.13
C SER A 3 -9.40 -7.76 -0.59
N GLY A 4 -8.20 -7.75 -0.02
CA GLY A 4 -7.02 -7.10 -0.59
C GLY A 4 -5.73 -7.69 -0.04
N VAL A 5 -4.65 -7.61 -0.81
CA VAL A 5 -3.31 -8.02 -0.38
C VAL A 5 -2.55 -6.77 0.04
N ARG A 6 -1.93 -6.79 1.21
CA ARG A 6 -1.05 -5.69 1.66
C ARG A 6 0.29 -5.78 0.95
N THR A 7 0.72 -4.65 0.39
CA THR A 7 2.09 -4.48 -0.10
C THR A 7 2.97 -3.92 1.01
N ALA A 8 4.13 -4.54 1.26
CA ALA A 8 5.17 -3.99 2.11
C ALA A 8 6.34 -3.52 1.23
N ILE A 9 6.81 -2.29 1.47
CA ILE A 9 7.99 -1.72 0.80
C ILE A 9 9.03 -1.49 1.90
N VAL A 10 10.18 -2.14 1.79
CA VAL A 10 11.30 -1.98 2.71
C VAL A 10 12.30 -1.04 2.06
N VAL A 11 12.70 0.01 2.78
CA VAL A 11 13.66 1.02 2.32
C VAL A 11 14.64 1.35 3.44
N ASP A 12 15.89 1.61 3.07
CA ASP A 12 16.89 2.18 3.97
C ASP A 12 16.86 3.70 3.86
N VAL A 13 16.67 4.39 4.98
CA VAL A 13 16.54 5.86 5.04
C VAL A 13 17.26 6.42 6.27
N GLU A 14 17.88 7.59 6.14
CA GLU A 14 18.62 8.24 7.23
C GLU A 14 17.74 9.08 8.16
N ARG A 15 16.60 9.54 7.66
CA ARG A 15 15.65 10.37 8.40
C ARG A 15 14.22 10.03 8.00
N ILE A 16 13.35 9.92 9.00
CA ILE A 16 11.91 9.78 8.81
C ILE A 16 11.17 10.90 9.57
N ALA A 17 9.97 11.23 9.10
CA ALA A 17 8.93 11.85 9.91
C ALA A 17 7.85 10.79 10.10
N ASP A 18 7.54 10.45 11.34
CA ASP A 18 6.61 9.37 11.66
C ASP A 18 5.16 9.85 11.56
N ALA A 19 4.31 8.95 11.07
CA ALA A 19 2.87 9.08 11.16
C ALA A 19 2.29 7.69 11.41
N CYS A 20 1.29 7.60 12.28
CA CYS A 20 0.51 6.38 12.47
C CYS A 20 -0.33 6.14 11.22
N GLY A 21 0.25 5.50 10.21
CA GLY A 21 -0.40 5.23 8.93
C GLY A 21 -1.73 4.49 9.10
N PHE A 22 -2.62 4.67 8.12
CA PHE A 22 -3.92 4.00 8.14
C PHE A 22 -3.77 2.48 8.11
N ALA A 23 -4.41 1.80 9.06
CA ALA A 23 -4.39 0.35 9.19
C ALA A 23 -2.99 -0.26 9.36
N VAL A 24 -2.00 0.45 9.93
CA VAL A 24 -0.71 -0.17 10.29
C VAL A 24 -0.95 -1.31 11.29
N PRO A 25 -0.33 -2.50 11.10
CA PRO A 25 -0.46 -3.64 12.03
C PRO A 25 0.02 -3.31 13.46
N TYR A 26 -0.23 -4.22 14.41
CA TYR A 26 0.43 -4.14 15.72
C TYR A 26 1.95 -4.24 15.53
N TYR A 27 2.73 -3.66 16.46
CA TYR A 27 4.19 -3.68 16.40
C TYR A 27 4.72 -5.12 16.30
N GLU A 28 4.14 -6.01 17.10
CA GLU A 28 4.23 -7.44 16.88
C GLU A 28 3.10 -7.89 15.95
N LEU A 29 3.40 -8.73 14.95
CA LEU A 29 2.38 -9.30 14.08
C LEU A 29 1.59 -10.39 14.83
N VAL A 30 0.72 -9.96 15.74
CA VAL A 30 -0.19 -10.83 16.49
C VAL A 30 -1.48 -11.06 15.70
N ASP A 31 -1.96 -10.02 15.01
CA ASP A 31 -3.14 -10.07 14.13
C ASP A 31 -3.19 -8.85 13.18
N GLU A 32 -4.01 -8.93 12.13
CA GLU A 32 -4.31 -7.81 11.24
C GLU A 32 -5.32 -6.81 11.86
N ARG A 33 -5.30 -5.55 11.40
CA ARG A 33 -6.30 -4.56 11.82
C ARG A 33 -7.61 -4.76 11.03
N PRO A 34 -8.77 -4.92 11.69
CA PRO A 34 -10.05 -5.11 11.00
C PRO A 34 -10.49 -3.90 10.16
N VAL A 35 -9.88 -2.73 10.40
CA VAL A 35 -10.20 -1.48 9.71
C VAL A 35 -9.88 -1.55 8.21
N LEU A 36 -8.87 -2.33 7.79
CA LEU A 36 -8.54 -2.48 6.38
C LEU A 36 -9.63 -3.23 5.63
N ASP A 37 -10.07 -4.37 6.17
CA ASP A 37 -11.18 -5.15 5.61
C ASP A 37 -12.48 -4.34 5.61
N ALA A 38 -12.74 -3.57 6.68
CA ALA A 38 -13.90 -2.69 6.75
C ALA A 38 -13.87 -1.59 5.67
N ALA A 39 -12.69 -1.05 5.34
CA ALA A 39 -12.54 -0.08 4.27
C ALA A 39 -12.78 -0.71 2.90
N HIS A 40 -12.20 -1.88 2.63
CA HIS A 40 -12.40 -2.60 1.37
C HIS A 40 -13.87 -2.99 1.15
N ARG A 41 -14.57 -3.46 2.18
CA ARG A 41 -16.01 -3.78 2.09
C ARG A 41 -16.88 -2.58 1.71
N LYS A 42 -16.46 -1.36 2.05
CA LYS A 42 -17.18 -0.11 1.74
C LYS A 42 -16.74 0.53 0.42
N ALA A 43 -15.62 0.09 -0.14
CA ALA A 43 -15.08 0.69 -1.35
C ALA A 43 -15.90 0.28 -2.58
N THR A 44 -16.15 1.24 -3.46
CA THR A 44 -16.81 1.04 -4.75
C THR A 44 -15.79 0.91 -5.88
N ASP A 45 -16.21 0.40 -7.03
CA ASP A 45 -15.35 0.34 -8.21
C ASP A 45 -14.85 1.74 -8.61
N ASP A 46 -15.70 2.76 -8.53
CA ASP A 46 -15.34 4.17 -8.76
C ASP A 46 -14.24 4.65 -7.80
N LYS A 47 -14.28 4.20 -6.54
CA LYS A 47 -13.23 4.52 -5.57
C LYS A 47 -11.89 3.99 -6.08
N TYR A 48 -11.81 2.74 -6.52
CA TYR A 48 -10.58 2.15 -7.02
C TYR A 48 -10.14 2.76 -8.36
N ALA A 49 -11.07 3.03 -9.27
CA ALA A 49 -10.78 3.70 -10.54
C ALA A 49 -10.17 5.10 -10.31
N SER A 50 -10.68 5.84 -9.32
CA SER A 50 -10.13 7.15 -8.96
C SER A 50 -8.69 7.05 -8.41
N LEU A 51 -8.40 6.00 -7.63
CA LEU A 51 -7.06 5.76 -7.08
C LEU A 51 -6.07 5.42 -8.19
N LEU A 52 -6.45 4.57 -9.14
CA LEU A 52 -5.62 4.22 -10.29
C LEU A 52 -5.28 5.45 -11.12
N LYS A 53 -6.24 6.36 -11.35
CA LYS A 53 -6.00 7.61 -12.07
C LYS A 53 -5.08 8.56 -11.30
N ARG A 54 -5.28 8.69 -9.98
CA ARG A 54 -4.52 9.62 -9.15
C ARG A 54 -3.08 9.16 -8.91
N ASN A 55 -2.87 7.87 -8.72
CA ASN A 55 -1.57 7.31 -8.31
C ASN A 55 -0.67 6.96 -9.51
N ARG A 56 -0.88 7.60 -10.68
CA ARG A 56 -0.05 7.40 -11.89
C ARG A 56 1.28 8.14 -11.85
N SER A 57 1.40 9.13 -10.98
CA SER A 57 2.64 9.86 -10.75
C SER A 57 2.82 10.12 -9.27
N SER A 58 4.06 10.11 -8.81
CA SER A 58 4.43 10.48 -7.46
C SER A 58 4.35 12.01 -7.24
N ILE A 59 4.48 12.45 -5.99
CA ILE A 59 4.41 13.86 -5.60
C ILE A 59 5.55 14.69 -6.23
N ASP A 60 6.70 14.06 -6.47
CA ASP A 60 7.88 14.61 -7.14
C ASP A 60 7.84 14.43 -8.68
N GLY A 61 6.74 13.91 -9.24
CA GLY A 61 6.51 13.87 -10.69
C GLY A 61 7.09 12.66 -11.41
N LEU A 62 7.61 11.66 -10.69
CA LEU A 62 8.05 10.40 -11.30
C LEU A 62 6.84 9.54 -11.71
N PRO A 63 6.92 8.77 -12.81
CA PRO A 63 5.85 7.86 -13.21
C PRO A 63 5.69 6.70 -12.23
N ALA A 64 4.47 6.20 -12.09
CA ALA A 64 4.19 4.96 -11.38
C ALA A 64 4.72 3.73 -12.14
N LEU A 65 4.73 2.58 -11.46
CA LEU A 65 5.09 1.32 -12.10
C LEU A 65 4.05 0.92 -13.14
N GLU A 66 4.52 0.50 -14.31
CA GLU A 66 3.68 -0.11 -15.35
C GLU A 66 3.19 -1.50 -14.90
N SER A 67 2.08 -1.94 -15.49
CA SER A 67 1.45 -3.22 -15.12
C SER A 67 2.33 -4.46 -15.36
N ASP A 68 3.33 -4.34 -16.23
CA ASP A 68 4.30 -5.39 -16.56
C ASP A 68 5.63 -5.23 -15.82
N HIS A 69 5.73 -4.30 -14.86
CA HIS A 69 6.95 -4.08 -14.10
C HIS A 69 7.37 -5.37 -13.37
N PRO A 70 8.63 -5.82 -13.49
CA PRO A 70 9.07 -7.07 -12.90
C PRO A 70 8.96 -7.03 -11.38
N MET A 71 8.61 -8.17 -10.79
CA MET A 71 8.63 -8.32 -9.33
C MET A 71 10.05 -8.13 -8.79
N PRO A 72 10.21 -7.55 -7.58
CA PRO A 72 11.50 -7.46 -6.93
C PRO A 72 12.12 -8.86 -6.80
N ARG A 73 13.41 -8.99 -7.09
CA ARG A 73 14.13 -10.25 -6.87
C ARG A 73 14.12 -10.55 -5.37
N ARG A 74 13.73 -11.77 -4.98
CA ARG A 74 13.90 -12.21 -3.59
C ARG A 74 15.39 -12.13 -3.24
N PRO A 75 15.76 -11.51 -2.11
CA PRO A 75 17.13 -11.64 -1.61
C PRO A 75 17.43 -13.12 -1.35
N ALA A 76 18.68 -13.52 -1.59
CA ALA A 76 19.20 -14.86 -1.36
C ALA A 76 19.19 -15.22 0.13
#